data_AF-G8CN42-F1
#
_entry.id   AF-G8CN42-F1
#
_cell.length_a   1.000
_cell.length_b   1.000
_cell.length_c   1.000
_cell.angle_alpha   90.00
_cell.angle_beta   90.00
_cell.angle_gamma   90.00
#
_symmetry.space_group_name_H-M   'P 1'
#
loop_
_entity.id
_entity.type
_entity.pdbx_description
1 polymer ?
#
loop_
_entity_poly.entity_id
_entity_poly.type
_entity_poly.pdbx_seq_one_letter_code
_entity_poly.pdbx_strand_id
1 'polypeptide(L)'
;SGWNACSSCHGDASTSRRFLILPSLLSGRVYVVDTAKDPRAPALHKVVQAEDIAEKTGLGFPHTSHCLATGDIMISCLGDKEGNAAGNGFLLLDSEFNVKGRWEKPGHSPLFGYDFWYQPRHKTMISSSWGAPAAFRTGFDLQHVQDGLYGRHLHVYDWPGGELKQTLDLGSTGLLPLEVRFLHDPSKDTGYVGCALTSNMVRFFKTADGSWSHEVAISIEPLKVRNWMLPEMPGLITDFVISLDDRYLYLVNWLHGDIRQYNIEDPAKPVLAGQVYVGGLLQKGSDVVYVTDDDKEEQYAVPQVKGHRLRGGPQMIQLSLDGKRV
;
A
#
# COMPACT_ATOMS: atom_id res chain seq x y z
N SER A 1 2.24 5.74 -7.80
CA SER A 1 3.22 6.13 -8.83
C SER A 1 4.62 5.69 -8.41
N GLY A 2 5.50 5.42 -9.38
CA GLY A 2 6.90 5.08 -9.12
C GLY A 2 7.82 5.74 -10.14
N TRP A 3 9.08 5.32 -10.15
CA TRP A 3 10.11 5.79 -11.06
C TRP A 3 10.64 4.65 -11.91
N ASN A 4 11.13 4.95 -13.11
CA ASN A 4 11.80 3.96 -13.97
C ASN A 4 13.11 3.42 -13.35
N ALA A 5 13.80 4.24 -12.57
CA ALA A 5 15.05 3.88 -11.92
C ALA A 5 15.15 4.56 -10.53
N CYS A 6 15.84 3.88 -9.62
CA CYS A 6 16.03 4.32 -8.25
C CYS A 6 17.35 3.79 -7.68
N SER A 7 17.54 3.90 -6.37
CA SER A 7 18.74 3.41 -5.67
C SER A 7 18.97 1.90 -5.86
N SER A 8 17.97 1.13 -6.28
CA SER A 8 18.15 -0.26 -6.70
C SER A 8 19.16 -0.40 -7.85
N CYS A 9 19.30 0.62 -8.71
CA CYS A 9 20.21 0.65 -9.85
C CYS A 9 21.60 1.24 -9.53
N HIS A 10 22.00 1.33 -8.25
CA HIS A 10 23.25 1.99 -7.82
C HIS A 10 24.55 1.53 -8.51
N GLY A 11 24.56 0.34 -9.13
CA GLY A 11 25.69 -0.20 -9.88
C GLY A 11 25.69 0.11 -11.39
N ASP A 12 24.65 0.77 -11.92
CA ASP A 12 24.50 1.00 -13.36
C ASP A 12 24.37 2.50 -13.68
N ALA A 13 25.50 3.09 -14.08
CA ALA A 13 25.59 4.50 -14.45
C ALA A 13 24.84 4.87 -15.74
N SER A 14 24.39 3.89 -16.54
CA SER A 14 23.57 4.14 -17.72
C SER A 14 22.11 4.42 -17.38
N THR A 15 21.68 4.07 -16.16
CA THR A 15 20.32 4.31 -15.68
C THR A 15 20.20 5.69 -15.02
N SER A 16 19.06 6.33 -15.19
CA SER A 16 18.75 7.59 -14.52
C SER A 16 17.28 7.63 -14.12
N ARG A 17 17.02 8.21 -12.94
CA ARG A 17 15.67 8.53 -12.48
C ARG A 17 15.13 9.68 -13.33
N ARG A 18 14.32 9.35 -14.34
CA ARG A 18 13.84 10.29 -15.35
C ARG A 18 12.34 10.23 -15.55
N PHE A 19 11.80 9.03 -15.69
CA PHE A 19 10.41 8.83 -16.03
C PHE A 19 9.60 8.45 -14.81
N LEU A 20 8.49 9.16 -14.61
CA LEU A 20 7.43 8.79 -13.69
C LEU A 20 6.60 7.68 -14.33
N ILE A 21 6.36 6.61 -13.56
CA ILE A 21 5.52 5.49 -13.94
C ILE A 21 4.20 5.64 -13.19
N LEU A 22 3.11 5.82 -13.95
CA LEU A 22 1.79 6.12 -13.43
C LEU A 22 0.80 5.03 -13.86
N PRO A 23 0.75 3.90 -13.14
CA PRO A 23 -0.34 2.94 -13.26
C PRO A 23 -1.69 3.64 -13.01
N SER A 24 -2.69 3.33 -13.83
CA SER A 24 -4.03 3.87 -13.70
C SER A 24 -5.01 2.73 -13.48
N LEU A 25 -5.40 2.56 -12.22
CA LEU A 25 -6.18 1.44 -11.73
C LEU A 25 -7.41 1.13 -12.60
N LEU A 26 -8.28 2.12 -12.86
CA LEU A 26 -9.53 1.87 -13.58
C LEU A 26 -9.39 1.81 -15.09
N SER A 27 -8.45 2.57 -15.67
CA SER A 27 -8.27 2.55 -17.13
C SER A 27 -7.44 1.36 -17.62
N GLY A 28 -6.76 0.65 -16.71
CA GLY A 28 -5.86 -0.45 -17.06
C GLY A 28 -4.54 0.00 -17.69
N ARG A 29 -4.37 1.30 -17.98
CA ARG A 29 -3.19 1.85 -18.66
C ARG A 29 -2.05 2.17 -17.70
N VAL A 30 -0.84 2.21 -18.23
CA VAL A 30 0.33 2.79 -17.54
C VAL A 30 0.81 3.99 -18.34
N TYR A 31 0.82 5.16 -17.73
CA TYR A 31 1.36 6.38 -18.34
C TYR A 31 2.81 6.56 -17.91
N VAL A 32 3.66 6.85 -18.88
CA VAL A 32 5.08 7.16 -18.68
C VAL A 32 5.27 8.64 -18.96
N VAL A 33 5.75 9.38 -17.96
CA VAL A 33 5.89 10.84 -18.02
C VAL A 33 7.35 11.22 -17.83
N ASP A 34 7.91 11.97 -18.78
CA ASP A 34 9.30 12.42 -18.76
C ASP A 34 9.45 13.71 -17.93
N THR A 35 10.43 13.72 -17.03
CA THR A 35 10.76 14.88 -16.19
C THR A 35 12.12 15.50 -16.51
N ALA A 36 12.90 14.96 -17.47
CA ALA A 36 14.28 15.39 -17.71
C ALA A 36 14.42 16.81 -18.26
N LYS A 37 13.54 17.23 -19.18
CA LYS A 37 13.64 18.55 -19.83
C LYS A 37 13.26 19.68 -18.86
N ASP A 38 12.13 19.53 -18.20
CA ASP A 38 11.64 20.46 -17.18
C ASP A 38 10.87 19.68 -16.10
N PRO A 39 11.46 19.46 -14.91
CA PRO A 39 10.77 18.77 -13.82
C PRO A 39 9.50 19.47 -13.32
N ARG A 40 9.31 20.77 -13.61
CA ARG A 40 8.11 21.53 -13.25
C ARG A 40 7.04 21.50 -14.34
N ALA A 41 7.38 21.05 -15.55
CA ALA A 41 6.45 20.80 -16.64
C ALA A 41 6.68 19.42 -17.28
N PRO A 42 6.41 18.32 -16.53
CA PRO A 42 6.58 16.97 -17.06
C PRO A 42 5.72 16.72 -18.30
N ALA A 43 6.23 15.95 -19.26
CA ALA A 43 5.56 15.68 -20.52
C ALA A 43 5.22 14.19 -20.67
N LEU A 44 4.04 13.89 -21.23
CA LEU A 44 3.69 12.51 -21.57
C LEU A 44 4.68 11.96 -22.59
N HIS A 45 5.32 10.85 -22.25
CA HIS A 45 6.32 10.19 -23.09
C HIS A 45 5.73 8.98 -23.83
N LYS A 46 5.02 8.11 -23.09
CA LYS A 46 4.45 6.88 -23.64
C LYS A 46 3.21 6.47 -22.84
N VAL A 47 2.33 5.71 -23.49
CA VAL A 47 1.21 5.03 -22.86
C VAL A 47 1.35 3.54 -23.16
N VAL A 48 1.38 2.71 -22.12
CA VAL A 48 1.20 1.27 -22.26
C VAL A 48 -0.30 1.01 -22.21
N GLN A 49 -0.84 0.49 -23.31
CA GLN A 49 -2.28 0.29 -23.46
C GLN A 49 -2.77 -0.88 -22.62
N ALA A 50 -4.02 -0.79 -22.16
CA ALA A 50 -4.63 -1.83 -21.33
C ALA A 50 -4.80 -3.13 -22.13
N GLU A 51 -5.11 -3.01 -23.42
CA GLU A 51 -5.27 -4.11 -24.36
C GLU A 51 -3.96 -4.88 -24.53
N ASP A 52 -2.83 -4.17 -24.73
CA ASP A 52 -1.50 -4.79 -24.84
C ASP A 52 -1.12 -5.57 -23.58
N ILE A 53 -1.45 -5.02 -22.40
CA ILE A 53 -1.18 -5.68 -21.11
C ILE A 53 -2.05 -6.93 -21.00
N ALA A 54 -3.36 -6.80 -21.22
CA ALA A 54 -4.31 -7.90 -21.07
C ALA A 54 -4.04 -9.04 -22.07
N GLU A 55 -3.76 -8.72 -23.34
CA GLU A 55 -3.48 -9.74 -24.37
C GLU A 55 -2.20 -10.51 -24.09
N LYS A 56 -1.14 -9.84 -23.62
CA LYS A 56 0.16 -10.48 -23.38
C LYS A 56 0.26 -11.18 -22.04
N THR A 57 -0.55 -10.79 -21.06
CA THR A 57 -0.36 -11.23 -19.66
C THR A 57 -1.62 -11.70 -18.96
N GLY A 58 -2.81 -11.37 -19.48
CA GLY A 58 -4.08 -11.57 -18.78
C GLY A 58 -4.29 -10.65 -17.57
N LEU A 59 -3.38 -9.69 -17.33
CA LEU A 59 -3.44 -8.76 -16.22
C LEU A 59 -4.25 -7.51 -16.55
N GLY A 60 -4.79 -6.88 -15.52
CA GLY A 60 -5.50 -5.61 -15.54
C GLY A 60 -5.37 -4.89 -14.19
N PHE A 61 -6.01 -3.72 -14.07
CA PHE A 61 -6.03 -2.94 -12.84
C PHE A 61 -4.64 -2.71 -12.20
N PRO A 62 -3.70 -2.05 -12.92
CA PRO A 62 -2.35 -1.87 -12.42
C PRO A 62 -2.31 -0.83 -11.28
N HIS A 63 -1.49 -1.06 -10.26
CA HIS A 63 -1.50 -0.30 -9.00
C HIS A 63 -0.11 0.19 -8.56
N THR A 64 0.67 -0.63 -7.86
CA THR A 64 1.99 -0.25 -7.34
C THR A 64 3.04 -0.48 -8.40
N SER A 65 4.00 0.44 -8.56
CA SER A 65 5.12 0.29 -9.49
C SER A 65 6.46 0.47 -8.77
N HIS A 66 7.39 -0.47 -8.97
CA HIS A 66 8.77 -0.41 -8.46
C HIS A 66 9.81 -0.65 -9.56
N CYS A 67 10.93 0.06 -9.47
CA CYS A 67 12.11 -0.04 -10.35
C CYS A 67 13.03 -1.17 -9.89
N LEU A 68 13.29 -2.15 -10.76
CA LEU A 68 14.18 -3.26 -10.46
C LEU A 68 15.64 -2.92 -10.78
N ALA A 69 16.56 -3.59 -10.11
CA ALA A 69 18.00 -3.44 -10.37
C ALA A 69 18.40 -3.89 -11.79
N THR A 70 17.55 -4.65 -12.47
CA THR A 70 17.72 -5.08 -13.86
C THR A 70 17.40 -3.99 -14.89
N GLY A 71 16.85 -2.85 -14.45
CA GLY A 71 16.31 -1.81 -15.32
C GLY A 71 14.84 -2.04 -15.72
N ASP A 72 14.29 -3.21 -15.43
CA ASP A 72 12.86 -3.49 -15.60
C ASP A 72 12.02 -2.75 -14.55
N ILE A 73 10.74 -2.53 -14.88
CA ILE A 73 9.75 -1.99 -13.95
C ILE A 73 8.72 -3.07 -13.66
N MET A 74 8.51 -3.36 -12.38
CA MET A 74 7.49 -4.29 -11.93
C MET A 74 6.28 -3.54 -11.42
N ILE A 75 5.08 -3.97 -11.82
CA ILE A 75 3.81 -3.33 -11.48
C ILE A 75 2.83 -4.37 -10.97
N SER A 76 2.23 -4.18 -9.79
CA SER A 76 1.16 -5.06 -9.32
C SER A 76 -0.14 -4.81 -10.07
N CYS A 77 -0.90 -5.87 -10.30
CA CYS A 77 -2.17 -5.88 -10.99
C CYS A 77 -3.21 -6.61 -10.12
N LEU A 78 -4.40 -6.02 -9.96
CA LEU A 78 -5.40 -6.50 -9.00
C LEU A 78 -6.38 -7.53 -9.57
N GLY A 79 -6.47 -7.67 -10.89
CA GLY A 79 -7.40 -8.59 -11.54
C GLY A 79 -7.25 -8.59 -13.05
N ASP A 80 -8.11 -9.34 -13.75
CA ASP A 80 -8.18 -9.32 -15.21
C ASP A 80 -8.91 -8.07 -15.74
N LYS A 81 -9.11 -7.99 -17.06
CA LYS A 81 -9.82 -6.86 -17.70
C LYS A 81 -11.30 -6.75 -17.27
N GLU A 82 -11.94 -7.85 -16.87
CA GLU A 82 -13.29 -7.89 -16.33
C GLU A 82 -13.36 -7.49 -14.85
N GLY A 83 -12.24 -7.56 -14.15
CA GLY A 83 -12.10 -7.27 -12.72
C GLY A 83 -12.19 -8.49 -11.83
N ASN A 84 -12.00 -9.71 -12.35
CA ASN A 84 -11.94 -10.93 -11.55
C ASN A 84 -10.53 -11.13 -10.96
N ALA A 85 -10.47 -11.82 -9.82
CA ALA A 85 -9.21 -12.11 -9.14
C ALA A 85 -8.23 -12.96 -9.96
N ALA A 86 -8.69 -13.85 -10.84
CA ALA A 86 -7.81 -14.79 -11.55
C ALA A 86 -6.74 -14.10 -12.42
N GLY A 87 -6.97 -12.86 -12.87
CA GLY A 87 -6.00 -12.05 -13.61
C GLY A 87 -5.13 -11.13 -12.75
N ASN A 88 -5.02 -11.35 -11.44
CA ASN A 88 -4.09 -10.59 -10.60
C ASN A 88 -2.64 -11.11 -10.73
N GLY A 89 -1.64 -10.30 -10.38
CA GLY A 89 -0.23 -10.68 -10.43
C GLY A 89 0.70 -9.50 -10.64
N PHE A 90 1.85 -9.72 -11.29
CA PHE A 90 2.88 -8.70 -11.46
C PHE A 90 3.30 -8.54 -12.93
N LEU A 91 3.02 -7.37 -13.50
CA LEU A 91 3.44 -6.98 -14.84
C LEU A 91 4.91 -6.55 -14.85
N LEU A 92 5.68 -7.01 -15.84
CA LEU A 92 7.01 -6.50 -16.15
C LEU A 92 7.01 -5.65 -17.41
N LEU A 93 7.60 -4.46 -17.28
CA LEU A 93 7.96 -3.60 -18.40
C LEU A 93 9.49 -3.55 -18.54
N ASP A 94 10.00 -3.53 -19.78
CA ASP A 94 11.42 -3.28 -20.06
C ASP A 94 11.79 -1.80 -19.90
N SER A 95 13.07 -1.49 -20.11
CA SER A 95 13.62 -0.12 -20.05
C SER A 95 13.02 0.83 -21.09
N GLU A 96 12.42 0.30 -22.16
CA GLU A 96 11.70 1.04 -23.19
C GLU A 96 10.17 1.04 -22.96
N PHE A 97 9.74 0.55 -21.79
CA PHE A 97 8.36 0.45 -21.34
C PHE A 97 7.48 -0.42 -22.23
N ASN A 98 8.01 -1.48 -22.83
CA ASN A 98 7.23 -2.51 -23.51
C ASN A 98 6.88 -3.62 -22.52
N VAL A 99 5.71 -4.24 -22.71
CA VAL A 99 5.28 -5.39 -21.92
C VAL A 99 6.20 -6.58 -22.19
N LYS A 100 6.98 -7.00 -21.17
CA LYS A 100 7.81 -8.20 -21.21
C LYS A 100 7.01 -9.46 -20.88
N GLY A 101 6.04 -9.34 -19.98
CA GLY A 101 5.26 -10.47 -19.49
C GLY A 101 4.91 -10.34 -18.01
N ARG A 102 4.73 -11.49 -17.36
CA ARG A 102 4.49 -11.60 -15.91
C ARG A 102 5.81 -11.85 -15.18
N TRP A 103 5.94 -11.36 -13.94
CA TRP A 103 7.13 -11.62 -13.12
C TRP A 103 7.04 -12.97 -12.41
N GLU A 104 5.88 -13.31 -11.85
CA GLU A 104 5.69 -14.57 -11.16
C GLU A 104 5.71 -15.76 -12.12
N LYS A 105 6.16 -16.92 -11.62
CA LYS A 105 6.13 -18.17 -12.39
C LYS A 105 4.69 -18.62 -12.66
N PRO A 106 4.44 -19.34 -13.78
CA PRO A 106 3.14 -19.93 -14.04
C PRO A 106 2.63 -20.76 -12.85
N GLY A 107 1.40 -20.51 -12.40
CA GLY A 107 0.80 -21.20 -11.26
C GLY A 107 1.14 -20.60 -9.88
N HIS A 108 1.89 -19.50 -9.82
CA HIS A 108 2.27 -18.84 -8.56
C HIS A 108 1.60 -17.47 -8.36
N SER A 109 0.50 -17.18 -9.08
CA SER A 109 -0.27 -15.96 -8.85
C SER A 109 -0.85 -15.92 -7.43
N PRO A 110 -0.91 -14.75 -6.79
CA PRO A 110 -1.53 -14.64 -5.47
C PRO A 110 -3.05 -14.83 -5.54
N LEU A 111 -3.68 -15.04 -4.39
CA LEU A 111 -5.15 -15.15 -4.31
C LEU A 111 -5.84 -13.82 -4.69
N PHE A 112 -5.26 -12.71 -4.21
CA PHE A 112 -5.62 -11.34 -4.57
C PHE A 112 -4.33 -10.50 -4.65
N GLY A 113 -4.33 -9.50 -5.51
CA GLY A 113 -3.25 -8.51 -5.60
C GLY A 113 -3.56 -7.22 -4.85
N TYR A 114 -2.52 -6.49 -4.45
CA TYR A 114 -2.58 -5.06 -4.11
C TYR A 114 -1.20 -4.42 -4.24
N ASP A 115 -0.39 -4.48 -3.19
CA ASP A 115 0.92 -3.87 -3.08
C ASP A 115 2.00 -4.95 -2.95
N PHE A 116 3.27 -4.58 -3.16
CA PHE A 116 4.38 -5.49 -2.94
C PHE A 116 5.67 -4.74 -2.62
N TRP A 117 6.56 -5.42 -1.92
CA TRP A 117 7.91 -4.93 -1.67
C TRP A 117 8.90 -6.09 -1.70
N TYR A 118 10.11 -5.86 -2.21
CA TYR A 118 11.16 -6.87 -2.26
C TYR A 118 12.36 -6.49 -1.39
N GLN A 119 13.00 -7.52 -0.82
CA GLN A 119 14.20 -7.39 -0.01
C GLN A 119 15.29 -8.33 -0.56
N PRO A 120 16.13 -7.86 -1.52
CA PRO A 120 17.02 -8.73 -2.29
C PRO A 120 18.07 -9.46 -1.45
N ARG A 121 18.60 -8.84 -0.38
CA ARG A 121 19.57 -9.50 0.52
C ARG A 121 18.98 -10.72 1.22
N HIS A 122 17.67 -10.73 1.42
CA HIS A 122 16.93 -11.85 2.01
C HIS A 122 16.30 -12.77 0.97
N LYS A 123 16.53 -12.50 -0.33
CA LYS A 123 15.99 -13.27 -1.47
C LYS A 123 14.48 -13.46 -1.39
N THR A 124 13.76 -12.40 -1.00
CA THR A 124 12.30 -12.46 -0.91
C THR A 124 11.61 -11.24 -1.51
N MET A 125 10.37 -11.45 -1.93
CA MET A 125 9.36 -10.41 -2.13
C MET A 125 8.11 -10.79 -1.34
N ILE A 126 7.49 -9.82 -0.69
CA ILE A 126 6.19 -10.00 -0.02
C ILE A 126 5.17 -9.11 -0.74
N SER A 127 4.03 -9.69 -1.10
CA SER A 127 2.88 -8.96 -1.61
C SER A 127 1.67 -9.07 -0.70
N SER A 128 0.84 -8.03 -0.71
CA SER A 128 -0.39 -7.92 0.06
C SER A 128 -1.63 -8.13 -0.80
N SER A 129 -2.81 -8.04 -0.19
CA SER A 129 -4.07 -8.51 -0.77
C SER A 129 -5.20 -7.54 -0.47
N TRP A 130 -5.79 -6.89 -1.48
CA TRP A 130 -6.99 -6.09 -1.29
C TRP A 130 -8.26 -6.87 -1.60
N GLY A 131 -8.52 -7.17 -2.87
CA GLY A 131 -9.74 -7.82 -3.33
C GLY A 131 -9.85 -7.76 -4.85
N ALA A 132 -10.80 -8.49 -5.41
CA ALA A 132 -11.06 -8.43 -6.85
C ALA A 132 -11.67 -7.06 -7.22
N PRO A 133 -11.25 -6.40 -8.32
CA PRO A 133 -11.83 -5.14 -8.76
C PRO A 133 -13.35 -5.13 -8.91
N ALA A 134 -13.96 -6.24 -9.33
CA ALA A 134 -15.40 -6.38 -9.41
C ALA A 134 -16.12 -6.16 -8.06
N ALA A 135 -15.47 -6.43 -6.93
CA ALA A 135 -16.06 -6.33 -5.60
C ALA A 135 -16.05 -4.91 -5.00
N PHE A 136 -15.16 -4.03 -5.49
CA PHE A 136 -14.98 -2.68 -4.91
C PHE A 136 -15.25 -1.53 -5.89
N ARG A 137 -15.26 -1.76 -7.21
CA ARG A 137 -15.42 -0.68 -8.21
C ARG A 137 -16.76 0.07 -8.13
N THR A 138 -17.76 -0.53 -7.48
CA THR A 138 -19.10 0.04 -7.24
C THR A 138 -19.27 0.59 -5.82
N GLY A 139 -18.22 0.59 -5.01
CA GLY A 139 -18.27 0.94 -3.59
C GLY A 139 -17.95 -0.25 -2.68
N PHE A 140 -17.66 0.06 -1.42
CA PHE A 140 -17.44 -0.94 -0.38
C PHE A 140 -18.77 -1.51 0.11
N ASP A 141 -18.82 -2.83 0.28
CA ASP A 141 -19.94 -3.55 0.89
C ASP A 141 -19.39 -4.46 1.99
N LEU A 142 -19.97 -4.38 3.18
CA LEU A 142 -19.57 -5.20 4.31
C LEU A 142 -19.90 -6.68 4.10
N GLN A 143 -20.97 -6.99 3.35
CA GLN A 143 -21.33 -8.37 3.03
C GLN A 143 -20.25 -9.03 2.16
N HIS A 144 -19.68 -8.29 1.21
CA HIS A 144 -18.57 -8.79 0.37
C HIS A 144 -17.33 -9.21 1.19
N VAL A 145 -17.12 -8.63 2.37
CA VAL A 145 -16.05 -9.07 3.30
C VAL A 145 -16.36 -10.45 3.85
N GLN A 146 -17.61 -10.69 4.27
CA GLN A 146 -18.06 -11.98 4.79
C GLN A 146 -18.06 -13.07 3.70
N ASP A 147 -18.38 -12.68 2.47
CA ASP A 147 -18.39 -13.56 1.30
C ASP A 147 -16.96 -13.90 0.79
N GLY A 148 -15.92 -13.34 1.42
CA GLY A 148 -14.53 -13.62 1.08
C GLY A 148 -14.02 -12.91 -0.18
N LEU A 149 -14.66 -11.83 -0.61
CA LEU A 149 -14.25 -11.06 -1.80
C LEU A 149 -13.11 -10.07 -1.53
N TYR A 150 -12.69 -9.95 -0.26
CA TYR A 150 -11.54 -9.16 0.18
C TYR A 150 -10.45 -10.04 0.79
N GLY A 151 -9.21 -9.63 0.61
CA GLY A 151 -8.02 -10.32 1.05
C GLY A 151 -7.73 -10.18 2.55
N ARG A 152 -7.00 -11.17 3.06
CA ARG A 152 -6.44 -11.22 4.43
C ARG A 152 -5.08 -11.91 4.49
N HIS A 153 -4.41 -11.99 3.34
CA HIS A 153 -3.19 -12.78 3.19
C HIS A 153 -2.01 -11.93 2.76
N LEU A 154 -0.81 -12.33 3.18
CA LEU A 154 0.44 -11.94 2.54
C LEU A 154 1.00 -13.13 1.77
N HIS A 155 1.67 -12.86 0.66
CA HIS A 155 2.24 -13.88 -0.20
C HIS A 155 3.76 -13.68 -0.28
N VAL A 156 4.50 -14.70 0.14
CA VAL A 156 5.96 -14.69 0.22
C VAL A 156 6.53 -15.42 -0.98
N TYR A 157 7.26 -14.70 -1.82
CA TYR A 157 7.91 -15.21 -3.02
C TYR A 157 9.42 -15.33 -2.82
N ASP A 158 10.03 -16.28 -3.52
CA ASP A 158 11.48 -16.23 -3.72
C ASP A 158 11.83 -15.09 -4.69
N TRP A 159 12.89 -14.35 -4.36
CA TRP A 159 13.40 -13.27 -5.18
C TRP A 159 14.78 -13.64 -5.74
N PRO A 160 15.01 -13.44 -7.05
CA PRO A 160 14.10 -12.89 -8.06
C PRO A 160 13.25 -13.96 -8.79
N GLY A 161 13.15 -15.18 -8.24
CA GLY A 161 12.64 -16.34 -8.97
C GLY A 161 11.14 -16.39 -9.23
N GLY A 162 10.33 -15.63 -8.50
CA GLY A 162 8.89 -15.50 -8.78
C GLY A 162 8.04 -16.71 -8.40
N GLU A 163 8.57 -17.63 -7.59
CA GLU A 163 7.87 -18.78 -7.04
C GLU A 163 7.27 -18.42 -5.68
N LEU A 164 5.95 -18.59 -5.54
CA LEU A 164 5.26 -18.47 -4.26
C LEU A 164 5.72 -19.58 -3.31
N LYS A 165 6.34 -19.20 -2.19
CA LYS A 165 6.89 -20.12 -1.17
C LYS A 165 5.98 -20.29 0.04
N GLN A 166 5.24 -19.24 0.42
CA GLN A 166 4.39 -19.26 1.60
C GLN A 166 3.24 -18.26 1.43
N THR A 167 2.08 -18.61 1.98
CA THR A 167 0.95 -17.69 2.17
C THR A 167 0.75 -17.53 3.67
N LEU A 168 0.80 -16.28 4.15
CA LEU A 168 0.54 -15.92 5.55
C LEU A 168 -0.93 -15.54 5.67
N ASP A 169 -1.71 -16.28 6.46
CA ASP A 169 -3.09 -15.91 6.79
C ASP A 169 -3.10 -15.01 8.03
N LEU A 170 -3.45 -13.74 7.82
CA LEU A 170 -3.50 -12.74 8.89
C LEU A 170 -4.77 -12.87 9.76
N GLY A 171 -5.65 -13.82 9.47
CA GLY A 171 -6.83 -14.09 10.26
C GLY A 171 -7.85 -12.96 10.24
N SER A 172 -8.65 -12.87 11.30
CA SER A 172 -9.63 -11.79 11.50
C SER A 172 -8.99 -10.47 11.93
N THR A 173 -7.69 -10.45 12.23
CA THR A 173 -6.96 -9.25 12.67
C THR A 173 -6.29 -8.52 11.52
N GLY A 174 -6.17 -9.13 10.34
CA GLY A 174 -5.55 -8.53 9.16
C GLY A 174 -6.44 -8.51 7.92
N LEU A 175 -7.61 -7.88 8.01
CA LEU A 175 -8.50 -7.73 6.86
C LEU A 175 -8.09 -6.53 5.99
N LEU A 176 -8.11 -6.73 4.68
CA LEU A 176 -7.66 -5.76 3.67
C LEU A 176 -6.23 -5.26 3.95
N PRO A 177 -5.21 -6.14 3.97
CA PRO A 177 -3.82 -5.73 4.02
C PRO A 177 -3.48 -4.94 2.75
N LEU A 178 -3.28 -3.63 2.90
CA LEU A 178 -2.98 -2.70 1.83
C LEU A 178 -1.47 -2.53 1.68
N GLU A 179 -0.95 -1.36 1.98
CA GLU A 179 0.46 -1.00 1.78
C GLU A 179 1.36 -1.95 2.57
N VAL A 180 2.47 -2.38 1.97
CA VAL A 180 3.45 -3.27 2.58
C VAL A 180 4.85 -2.67 2.44
N ARG A 181 5.62 -2.65 3.54
CA ARG A 181 6.96 -2.04 3.58
C ARG A 181 7.90 -2.93 4.37
N PHE A 182 9.06 -3.24 3.79
CA PHE A 182 10.22 -3.66 4.59
C PHE A 182 10.83 -2.46 5.32
N LEU A 183 11.58 -2.72 6.38
CA LEU A 183 12.56 -1.74 6.86
C LEU A 183 13.57 -1.42 5.74
N HIS A 184 14.06 -0.19 5.72
CA HIS A 184 14.96 0.32 4.68
C HIS A 184 16.36 -0.29 4.76
N ASP A 185 16.86 -0.59 5.97
CA ASP A 185 18.11 -1.33 6.15
C ASP A 185 17.98 -2.72 5.50
N PRO A 186 18.73 -2.97 4.42
CA PRO A 186 18.57 -4.19 3.64
C PRO A 186 19.06 -5.44 4.38
N SER A 187 19.71 -5.30 5.55
CA SER A 187 20.08 -6.44 6.41
C SER A 187 18.94 -6.91 7.32
N LYS A 188 17.84 -6.15 7.40
CA LYS A 188 16.67 -6.49 8.21
C LYS A 188 15.72 -7.40 7.43
N ASP A 189 15.22 -8.40 8.13
CA ASP A 189 14.26 -9.39 7.67
C ASP A 189 12.87 -9.18 8.28
N THR A 190 12.48 -7.92 8.47
CA THR A 190 11.19 -7.54 9.03
C THR A 190 10.62 -6.31 8.32
N GLY A 191 9.31 -6.16 8.43
CA GLY A 191 8.56 -5.04 7.88
C GLY A 191 7.13 -5.05 8.41
N TYR A 192 6.29 -4.19 7.84
CA TYR A 192 4.91 -4.02 8.23
C TYR A 192 3.95 -4.05 7.05
N VAL A 193 2.70 -4.37 7.33
CA VAL A 193 1.57 -4.16 6.44
C VAL A 193 0.44 -3.46 7.20
N GLY A 194 -0.18 -2.48 6.55
CA GLY A 194 -1.37 -1.80 7.09
C GLY A 194 -2.63 -2.58 6.74
N CYS A 195 -3.34 -3.09 7.73
CA CYS A 195 -4.61 -3.80 7.53
C CYS A 195 -5.76 -2.81 7.71
N ALA A 196 -6.34 -2.37 6.59
CA ALA A 196 -7.21 -1.21 6.58
C ALA A 196 -8.46 -1.42 7.44
N LEU A 197 -9.22 -2.48 7.19
CA LEU A 197 -10.53 -2.64 7.81
C LEU A 197 -10.43 -2.90 9.32
N THR A 198 -9.41 -3.66 9.75
CA THR A 198 -9.16 -3.95 11.17
C THR A 198 -8.39 -2.83 11.88
N SER A 199 -7.84 -1.86 11.13
CA SER A 199 -6.99 -0.79 11.65
C SER A 199 -5.80 -1.29 12.49
N ASN A 200 -5.20 -2.39 12.01
CA ASN A 200 -4.01 -2.99 12.62
C ASN A 200 -2.79 -2.80 11.74
N MET A 201 -1.64 -2.49 12.36
CA MET A 201 -0.33 -2.69 11.73
C MET A 201 0.17 -4.08 12.11
N VAL A 202 0.35 -4.93 11.11
CA VAL A 202 0.89 -6.27 11.29
C VAL A 202 2.36 -6.25 10.91
N ARG A 203 3.23 -6.65 11.84
CA ARG A 203 4.65 -6.86 11.58
C ARG A 203 4.84 -8.26 11.01
N PHE A 204 5.52 -8.37 9.89
CA PHE A 204 6.00 -9.65 9.37
C PHE A 204 7.51 -9.76 9.58
N PHE A 205 8.01 -10.98 9.75
CA PHE A 205 9.43 -11.24 10.01
C PHE A 205 9.86 -12.65 9.63
N LYS A 206 11.14 -12.80 9.33
CA LYS A 206 11.74 -14.11 9.07
C LYS A 206 12.03 -14.83 10.39
N THR A 207 11.69 -16.11 10.44
CA THR A 207 11.92 -17.00 11.59
C THR A 207 13.29 -17.67 11.51
N ALA A 208 13.69 -18.33 12.61
CA ALA A 208 14.97 -19.03 12.68
C ALA A 208 15.12 -20.20 11.68
N ASP A 209 14.00 -20.82 11.27
CA ASP A 209 13.98 -21.88 10.24
C ASP A 209 13.94 -21.32 8.80
N GLY A 210 13.90 -20.00 8.65
CA GLY A 210 13.91 -19.29 7.37
C GLY A 210 12.54 -19.07 6.72
N SER A 211 11.45 -19.55 7.34
CA SER A 211 10.08 -19.19 6.97
C SER A 211 9.73 -17.76 7.42
N TRP A 212 8.51 -17.30 7.14
CA TRP A 212 8.01 -16.00 7.59
C TRP A 212 6.84 -16.18 8.57
N SER A 213 6.77 -15.29 9.54
CA SER A 213 5.69 -15.20 10.52
C SER A 213 5.21 -13.75 10.64
N HIS A 214 4.14 -13.54 11.38
CA HIS A 214 3.55 -12.23 11.60
C HIS A 214 2.90 -12.10 12.97
N GLU A 215 2.79 -10.86 13.44
CA GLU A 215 2.09 -10.48 14.68
C GLU A 215 1.49 -9.07 14.56
N VAL A 216 0.44 -8.78 15.32
CA VAL A 216 -0.09 -7.41 15.43
C VAL A 216 0.85 -6.60 16.30
N ALA A 217 1.39 -5.51 15.75
CA ALA A 217 2.32 -4.62 16.44
C ALA A 217 1.65 -3.32 16.90
N ILE A 218 0.65 -2.83 16.15
CA ILE A 218 -0.16 -1.65 16.53
C ILE A 218 -1.63 -1.99 16.26
N SER A 219 -2.49 -1.71 17.24
CA SER A 219 -3.95 -1.74 17.10
C SER A 219 -4.50 -0.33 17.28
N ILE A 220 -5.36 0.11 16.37
CA ILE A 220 -6.11 1.35 16.51
C ILE A 220 -7.54 0.98 16.86
N GLU A 221 -7.90 1.23 18.12
CA GLU A 221 -9.23 0.91 18.64
C GLU A 221 -10.33 1.63 17.84
N PRO A 222 -11.37 0.90 17.37
CA PRO A 222 -12.57 1.52 16.84
C PRO A 222 -13.22 2.45 17.87
N LEU A 223 -13.79 3.55 17.40
CA LEU A 223 -14.48 4.51 18.25
C LEU A 223 -15.99 4.30 18.18
N LYS A 224 -16.67 4.29 19.32
CA LYS A 224 -18.14 4.35 19.37
C LYS A 224 -18.59 5.68 18.78
N VAL A 225 -19.55 5.65 17.86
CA VAL A 225 -20.01 6.83 17.12
C VAL A 225 -21.53 6.89 16.98
N ARG A 226 -22.07 8.10 16.79
CA ARG A 226 -23.46 8.34 16.38
C ARG A 226 -23.49 8.97 14.99
N ASN A 227 -24.64 8.84 14.31
CA ASN A 227 -24.87 9.34 12.94
C ASN A 227 -23.90 8.75 11.89
N TRP A 228 -23.45 7.51 12.12
CA TRP A 228 -22.65 6.72 11.21
C TRP A 228 -23.37 5.40 10.88
N MET A 229 -22.97 4.73 9.80
CA MET A 229 -23.60 3.48 9.34
C MET A 229 -23.46 2.31 10.32
N LEU A 230 -22.47 2.34 11.21
CA LEU A 230 -22.17 1.31 12.19
C LEU A 230 -22.04 1.95 13.59
N PRO A 231 -22.25 1.18 14.67
CA PRO A 231 -22.07 1.69 16.04
C PRO A 231 -20.62 2.05 16.37
N GLU A 232 -19.67 1.41 15.69
CA GLU A 232 -18.23 1.65 15.85
C GLU A 232 -17.59 2.02 14.52
N MET A 233 -16.66 2.96 14.58
CA MET A 233 -15.90 3.45 13.44
C MET A 233 -14.43 3.03 13.56
N PRO A 234 -13.91 2.19 12.64
CA PRO A 234 -12.50 1.85 12.62
C PRO A 234 -11.66 3.08 12.23
N GLY A 235 -10.36 3.07 12.53
CA GLY A 235 -9.44 4.08 12.02
C GLY A 235 -9.39 4.11 10.49
N LEU A 236 -9.46 2.92 9.89
CA LEU A 236 -9.30 2.63 8.48
C LEU A 236 -7.90 3.03 7.98
N ILE A 237 -6.89 2.20 8.31
CA ILE A 237 -5.50 2.48 7.97
C ILE A 237 -5.27 2.26 6.47
N THR A 238 -5.19 3.35 5.71
CA THR A 238 -5.09 3.26 4.24
C THR A 238 -3.67 3.33 3.70
N ASP A 239 -2.76 3.95 4.44
CA ASP A 239 -1.34 4.09 4.06
C ASP A 239 -0.46 4.20 5.31
N PHE A 240 0.82 3.89 5.12
CA PHE A 240 1.86 4.17 6.09
C PHE A 240 3.23 4.31 5.40
N VAL A 241 4.14 5.03 6.06
CA VAL A 241 5.53 5.20 5.60
C VAL A 241 6.51 5.07 6.76
N ILE A 242 7.67 4.49 6.48
CA ILE A 242 8.77 4.33 7.44
C ILE A 242 9.85 5.36 7.12
N SER A 243 10.42 6.01 8.14
CA SER A 243 11.54 6.93 7.96
C SER A 243 12.79 6.21 7.48
N LEU A 244 13.62 6.87 6.66
CA LEU A 244 14.80 6.22 6.04
C LEU A 244 15.84 5.69 7.04
N ASP A 245 15.81 6.18 8.28
CA ASP A 245 16.65 5.69 9.37
C ASP A 245 16.03 4.52 10.15
N ASP A 246 14.86 4.02 9.72
CA ASP A 246 14.08 2.96 10.35
C ASP A 246 13.69 3.23 11.81
N ARG A 247 13.63 4.50 12.21
CA ARG A 247 13.28 4.89 13.60
C ARG A 247 11.81 5.20 13.80
N TYR A 248 11.11 5.66 12.77
CA TYR A 248 9.71 6.06 12.86
C TYR A 248 8.85 5.43 11.78
N LEU A 249 7.64 5.04 12.18
CA LEU A 249 6.54 4.67 11.30
C LEU A 249 5.44 5.71 11.41
N TYR A 250 4.94 6.20 10.28
CA TYR A 250 3.81 7.11 10.20
C TYR A 250 2.65 6.36 9.55
N LEU A 251 1.47 6.36 10.16
CA LEU A 251 0.26 5.77 9.60
C LEU A 251 -0.87 6.79 9.57
N VAL A 252 -1.81 6.62 8.64
CA VAL A 252 -3.02 7.43 8.56
C VAL A 252 -4.23 6.65 9.02
N ASN A 253 -5.19 7.30 9.68
CA ASN A 253 -6.52 6.78 9.92
C ASN A 253 -7.51 7.61 9.10
N TRP A 254 -7.98 7.07 7.98
CA TRP A 254 -8.79 7.83 7.02
C TRP A 254 -10.15 8.25 7.59
N LEU A 255 -10.78 7.42 8.42
CA LEU A 255 -12.09 7.76 9.01
C LEU A 255 -11.95 8.64 10.26
N HIS A 256 -11.03 8.29 11.16
CA HIS A 256 -10.78 9.07 12.38
C HIS A 256 -10.24 10.47 12.05
N GLY A 257 -9.48 10.60 10.98
CA GLY A 257 -8.94 11.87 10.52
C GLY A 257 -7.63 12.26 11.17
N ASP A 258 -6.77 11.31 11.52
CA ASP A 258 -5.49 11.59 12.15
C ASP A 258 -4.32 10.85 11.49
N ILE A 259 -3.12 11.43 11.63
CA ILE A 259 -1.85 10.81 11.31
C ILE A 259 -1.13 10.54 12.62
N ARG A 260 -0.62 9.32 12.79
CA ARG A 260 0.13 8.91 13.99
C ARG A 260 1.56 8.57 13.62
N GLN A 261 2.48 8.98 14.47
CA GLN A 261 3.90 8.65 14.42
C GLN A 261 4.20 7.66 15.56
N TYR A 262 4.85 6.55 15.25
CA TYR A 262 5.32 5.55 16.19
C TYR A 262 6.84 5.44 16.11
N ASN A 263 7.53 5.43 17.26
CA ASN A 263 8.92 4.98 17.35
C ASN A 263 8.95 3.45 17.15
N ILE A 264 9.77 2.98 16.22
CA ILE A 264 9.94 1.56 15.85
C ILE A 264 11.38 1.06 16.02
N GLU A 265 12.18 1.69 16.89
CA GLU A 265 13.53 1.23 17.24
C GLU A 265 13.54 -0.23 17.76
N ASP A 266 12.46 -0.64 18.45
CA ASP A 266 12.07 -2.04 18.59
C ASP A 266 10.87 -2.31 17.65
N PRO A 267 11.06 -2.95 16.50
CA PRO A 267 9.98 -3.17 15.55
C PRO A 267 8.83 -4.00 16.12
N ALA A 268 9.09 -4.89 17.09
CA ALA A 268 8.06 -5.71 17.70
C ALA A 268 7.20 -4.94 18.71
N LYS A 269 7.65 -3.76 19.15
CA LYS A 269 6.95 -2.95 20.17
C LYS A 269 6.94 -1.46 19.81
N PRO A 270 6.22 -1.07 18.74
CA PRO A 270 6.09 0.34 18.38
C PRO A 270 5.49 1.19 19.49
N VAL A 271 6.02 2.39 19.71
CA VAL A 271 5.57 3.31 20.76
C VAL A 271 5.04 4.60 20.14
N LEU A 272 3.80 4.98 20.44
CA LEU A 272 3.21 6.23 19.94
C LEU A 272 4.07 7.43 20.39
N ALA A 273 4.53 8.21 19.42
CA ALA A 273 5.42 9.35 19.63
C ALA A 273 4.76 10.69 19.24
N GLY A 274 3.74 10.67 18.38
CA GLY A 274 3.05 11.88 17.95
C GLY A 274 1.75 11.59 17.22
N GLN A 275 0.85 12.57 17.22
CA GLN A 275 -0.46 12.48 16.57
C GLN A 275 -0.92 13.88 16.13
N VAL A 276 -1.50 13.97 14.93
CA VAL A 276 -2.11 15.21 14.43
C VAL A 276 -3.44 14.89 13.74
N TYR A 277 -4.46 15.71 14.00
CA TYR A 277 -5.76 15.60 13.35
C TYR A 277 -5.82 16.46 12.07
N VAL A 278 -6.17 15.83 10.95
CA VAL A 278 -6.18 16.38 9.59
C VAL A 278 -7.39 15.83 8.83
N GLY A 279 -8.55 16.45 8.99
CA GLY A 279 -9.80 16.05 8.34
C GLY A 279 -10.57 14.97 9.11
N GLY A 280 -11.09 13.98 8.40
CA GLY A 280 -11.87 12.85 8.93
C GLY A 280 -13.34 13.15 9.22
N LEU A 281 -14.05 12.10 9.61
CA LEU A 281 -15.49 12.18 9.92
C LEU A 281 -15.76 12.75 11.31
N LEU A 282 -14.78 12.70 12.23
CA LEU A 282 -14.90 13.14 13.62
C LEU A 282 -14.46 14.59 13.84
N GLN A 283 -14.32 15.37 12.78
CA GLN A 283 -13.97 16.79 12.85
C GLN A 283 -15.13 17.64 13.40
N LYS A 284 -14.82 18.65 14.22
CA LYS A 284 -15.79 19.66 14.69
C LYS A 284 -16.65 20.23 13.56
N GLY A 285 -17.98 20.16 13.72
CA GLY A 285 -18.95 20.59 12.71
C GLY A 285 -19.22 19.55 11.61
N SER A 286 -18.87 18.29 11.86
CA SER A 286 -19.41 17.12 11.17
C SER A 286 -20.73 16.68 11.82
N ASP A 287 -21.54 15.91 11.10
CA ASP A 287 -22.74 15.27 11.66
C ASP A 287 -22.39 14.06 12.54
N VAL A 288 -21.22 13.45 12.31
CA VAL A 288 -20.73 12.28 13.06
C VAL A 288 -20.01 12.75 14.33
N VAL A 289 -20.33 12.13 15.46
CA VAL A 289 -19.72 12.39 16.76
C VAL A 289 -19.18 11.09 17.35
N TYR A 290 -18.05 11.15 18.06
CA TYR A 290 -17.63 10.02 18.88
C TYR A 290 -18.24 10.12 20.27
N VAL A 291 -18.52 8.96 20.85
CA VAL A 291 -19.19 8.82 22.14
C VAL A 291 -18.20 8.22 23.13
N THR A 292 -17.93 8.95 24.21
CA THR A 292 -17.06 8.49 25.31
C THR A 292 -17.78 7.44 26.18
N ASP A 293 -17.04 6.78 27.08
CA ASP A 293 -17.64 5.79 27.97
C ASP A 293 -18.65 6.37 28.97
N ASP A 294 -18.61 7.68 29.23
CA ASP A 294 -19.59 8.43 30.01
C ASP A 294 -20.70 9.07 29.15
N ASP A 295 -20.91 8.56 27.92
CA ASP A 295 -21.95 8.95 26.94
C ASP A 295 -21.91 10.43 26.52
N LYS A 296 -20.72 11.06 26.57
CA LYS A 296 -20.52 12.41 26.04
C LYS A 296 -20.17 12.37 24.57
N GLU A 297 -20.71 13.32 23.84
CA GLU A 297 -20.42 13.52 22.42
C GLU A 297 -19.26 14.48 22.24
N GLU A 298 -18.25 14.04 21.50
CA GLU A 298 -17.06 14.83 21.25
C GLU A 298 -16.65 14.76 19.76
N GLN A 299 -15.86 15.75 19.36
CA GLN A 299 -15.30 15.90 18.02
C GLN A 299 -13.93 16.57 18.10
N TYR A 300 -13.05 16.22 17.18
CA TYR A 300 -11.68 16.73 17.14
C TYR A 300 -11.60 18.09 16.46
N ALA A 301 -10.80 18.98 17.05
CA ALA A 301 -10.44 20.24 16.41
C ALA A 301 -9.43 19.95 15.29
N VAL A 302 -9.76 20.40 14.07
CA VAL A 302 -8.93 20.25 12.88
C VAL A 302 -8.63 21.63 12.32
N PRO A 303 -7.37 21.93 11.96
CA PRO A 303 -7.01 23.23 11.42
C PRO A 303 -7.63 23.49 10.04
N GLN A 304 -7.90 24.76 9.74
CA GLN A 304 -8.16 25.20 8.38
C GLN A 304 -6.84 25.52 7.67
N VAL A 305 -6.76 25.18 6.39
CA VAL A 305 -5.58 25.49 5.57
C VAL A 305 -5.95 26.63 4.63
N LYS A 306 -5.31 27.80 4.82
CA LYS A 306 -5.58 29.02 4.05
C LYS A 306 -7.08 29.40 4.01
N GLY A 307 -7.78 29.25 5.14
CA GLY A 307 -9.22 29.53 5.26
C GLY A 307 -10.14 28.45 4.70
N HIS A 308 -9.61 27.33 4.22
CA HIS A 308 -10.40 26.21 3.72
C HIS A 308 -10.50 25.08 4.74
N ARG A 309 -11.72 24.54 4.92
CA ARG A 309 -11.95 23.30 5.67
C ARG A 309 -11.38 22.12 4.88
N LEU A 310 -10.64 21.26 5.58
CA LEU A 310 -10.18 19.98 5.03
C LEU A 310 -11.37 19.02 4.85
N ARG A 311 -11.43 18.35 3.69
CA ARG A 311 -12.47 17.38 3.34
C ARG A 311 -11.87 15.98 3.25
N GLY A 312 -12.65 14.96 3.56
CA GLY A 312 -12.14 13.59 3.69
C GLY A 312 -11.15 13.47 4.85
N GLY A 313 -10.48 12.33 4.96
CA GLY A 313 -9.37 12.12 5.89
C GLY A 313 -8.03 11.93 5.21
N PRO A 314 -6.96 11.77 6.01
CA PRO A 314 -5.62 11.51 5.48
C PRO A 314 -5.59 10.14 4.79
N GLN A 315 -4.96 10.07 3.63
CA GLN A 315 -4.90 8.87 2.78
C GLN A 315 -3.43 8.64 2.39
N MET A 316 -2.95 9.10 1.24
CA MET A 316 -1.55 8.88 0.86
C MET A 316 -0.63 9.85 1.62
N ILE A 317 0.45 9.33 2.20
CA ILE A 317 1.52 10.10 2.83
C ILE A 317 2.87 9.78 2.20
N GLN A 318 3.81 10.72 2.30
CA GLN A 318 5.17 10.52 1.84
C GLN A 318 6.12 11.25 2.78
N LEU A 319 7.26 10.64 3.09
CA LEU A 319 8.24 11.26 3.95
C LEU A 319 9.42 11.80 3.13
N SER A 320 9.89 13.00 3.48
CA SER A 320 11.15 13.50 2.96
C SER A 320 12.33 12.64 3.42
N LEU A 321 13.41 12.61 2.62
CA LEU A 321 14.60 11.80 2.91
C LEU A 321 15.24 12.15 4.26
N ASP A 322 15.12 13.39 4.73
CA ASP A 322 15.63 13.85 6.02
C ASP A 322 14.66 13.58 7.20
N GLY A 323 13.50 12.98 6.95
CA GLY A 323 12.49 12.63 7.95
C GLY A 323 11.75 13.81 8.57
N LYS A 324 11.89 15.03 8.03
CA LYS A 324 11.36 16.26 8.66
C LYS A 324 10.03 16.75 8.08
N ARG A 325 9.56 16.18 6.97
CA ARG A 325 8.33 16.58 6.27
C ARG A 325 7.55 15.33 5.90
N VAL A 326 6.31 15.26 6.38
CA VAL A 326 5.28 14.25 6.07
C VAL A 326 4.20 14.94 5.24
#